data_AF-A0A8S1J2L6-F1
#
_entry.id   AF-A0A8S1J2L6-F1
#
_cell.length_a   1.000
_cell.length_b   1.000
_cell.length_c   1.000
_cell.angle_alpha   90.00
_cell.angle_beta   90.00
_cell.angle_gamma   90.00
#
_symmetry.space_group_name_H-M   'P 1'
#
loop_
_entity.id
_entity.type
_entity.pdbx_description
1 polymer ?
#
loop_
_entity_poly.entity_id
_entity_poly.type
_entity_poly.pdbx_seq_one_letter_code
_entity_poly.pdbx_strand_id
1 'polypeptide(L)'
;FFQPNTDVNQGGTNDIVSFAGEQVDGKTSLLFRRKVDTGDQFDRVIKDKNQDVVFAYGSTDSLPPGGHGPCCRGKGKVNLMSRGAGGGGGEPPEMDKEHSETGTPAKPNRRLILAHAWIQTVSWAVLAVMGLVMSRLARHWKYWRHLHVGFEVSATALSFLGEMVAFGYSQ
;
A
#
# COMPACT_ATOMS: atom_id res chain seq x y z
N PHE A 1 18.36 -4.00 -26.71
CA PHE A 1 17.16 -4.18 -25.87
C PHE A 1 17.16 -5.63 -25.42
N PHE A 2 17.33 -5.93 -24.13
CA PHE A 2 17.38 -7.32 -23.66
C PHE A 2 15.96 -7.74 -23.28
N GLN A 3 15.30 -8.43 -24.20
CA GLN A 3 14.13 -9.24 -23.85
C GLN A 3 14.60 -10.33 -22.87
N PRO A 4 13.81 -10.66 -21.82
CA PRO A 4 14.13 -11.82 -21.00
C PRO A 4 14.29 -13.05 -21.89
N ASN A 5 15.31 -13.88 -21.62
CA ASN A 5 15.44 -15.15 -22.32
C ASN A 5 14.16 -15.94 -22.08
N THR A 6 13.47 -16.29 -23.16
CA THR A 6 12.30 -17.16 -23.07
C THR A 6 12.73 -18.49 -22.46
N ASP A 7 11.81 -19.16 -21.80
CA ASP A 7 12.06 -20.48 -21.22
C ASP A 7 12.64 -21.47 -22.24
N VAL A 8 12.05 -21.46 -23.44
CA VAL A 8 12.52 -22.24 -24.60
C VAL A 8 13.98 -21.94 -24.97
N ASN A 9 14.40 -20.67 -24.91
CA ASN A 9 15.79 -20.30 -25.23
C ASN A 9 16.79 -20.76 -24.15
N GLN A 10 16.31 -21.11 -22.96
CA GLN A 10 17.11 -21.69 -21.89
C GLN A 10 17.13 -23.22 -21.95
N GLY A 11 16.35 -23.84 -22.84
CA GLY A 11 16.21 -25.29 -22.99
C GLY A 11 14.99 -25.88 -22.29
N GLY A 12 14.06 -25.02 -21.83
CA GLY A 12 12.75 -25.43 -21.34
C GLY A 12 11.68 -25.47 -22.43
N THR A 13 10.41 -25.37 -22.02
CA THR A 13 9.23 -25.58 -22.85
C THR A 13 8.11 -24.59 -22.51
N ASN A 14 7.24 -24.30 -23.48
CA ASN A 14 6.06 -23.48 -23.17
C ASN A 14 4.95 -24.36 -22.58
N ASP A 15 4.72 -24.22 -21.28
CA ASP A 15 3.77 -25.03 -20.53
C ASP A 15 2.36 -24.43 -20.36
N ILE A 16 2.05 -23.32 -21.07
CA ILE A 16 0.68 -22.80 -21.12
C ILE A 16 -0.15 -23.69 -22.05
N VAL A 17 -1.12 -24.39 -21.47
CA VAL A 17 -1.97 -25.38 -22.15
C VAL A 17 -3.13 -24.73 -22.91
N SER A 18 -3.67 -23.64 -22.38
CA SER A 18 -4.72 -22.86 -23.04
C SER A 18 -4.72 -21.44 -22.51
N PHE A 19 -5.11 -20.48 -23.34
CA PHE A 19 -5.29 -19.11 -22.93
C PHE A 19 -6.47 -18.47 -23.68
N ALA A 20 -7.09 -17.47 -23.05
CA ALA A 20 -8.11 -16.62 -23.64
C ALA A 20 -7.95 -15.20 -23.08
N GLY A 21 -8.36 -14.21 -23.86
CA GLY A 21 -8.34 -12.82 -23.47
C GLY A 21 -9.63 -12.14 -23.91
N GLU A 22 -10.24 -11.38 -23.03
CA GLU A 22 -11.41 -10.57 -23.35
C GLU A 22 -11.19 -9.14 -22.81
N GLN A 23 -11.67 -8.16 -23.55
CA GLN A 23 -11.69 -6.77 -23.10
C GLN A 23 -13.13 -6.24 -23.13
N VAL A 24 -13.67 -5.93 -21.96
CA VAL A 24 -15.02 -5.39 -21.77
C VAL A 24 -14.95 -4.21 -20.81
N ASP A 25 -15.60 -3.09 -21.17
CA ASP A 25 -15.68 -1.88 -20.36
C ASP A 25 -14.33 -1.37 -19.83
N GLY A 26 -13.29 -1.42 -20.69
CA GLY A 26 -11.94 -0.97 -20.34
C GLY A 26 -11.17 -1.91 -19.40
N LYS A 27 -11.69 -3.11 -19.13
CA LYS A 27 -11.00 -4.16 -18.36
C LYS A 27 -10.55 -5.28 -19.27
N THR A 28 -9.29 -5.69 -19.14
CA THR A 28 -8.76 -6.87 -19.83
C THR A 28 -8.74 -8.06 -18.87
N SER A 29 -9.45 -9.13 -19.22
CA SER A 29 -9.44 -10.40 -18.50
C SER A 29 -8.63 -11.41 -19.29
N LEU A 30 -7.58 -11.95 -18.67
CA LEU A 30 -6.75 -13.02 -19.23
C LEU A 30 -7.01 -14.31 -18.45
N LEU A 31 -7.39 -15.36 -19.15
CA LEU A 31 -7.54 -16.71 -18.62
C LEU A 31 -6.41 -17.56 -19.18
N PHE A 32 -5.75 -18.36 -18.36
CA PHE A 32 -4.78 -19.34 -18.82
C PHE A 32 -4.82 -20.62 -17.97
N ARG A 33 -4.30 -21.72 -18.52
CA ARG A 33 -4.14 -23.01 -17.82
C ARG A 33 -2.69 -23.47 -17.97
N ARG A 34 -2.12 -23.96 -16.88
CA ARG A 34 -0.78 -24.57 -16.80
C ARG A 34 -0.86 -25.78 -15.88
N LYS A 35 -0.03 -26.80 -16.11
CA LYS A 35 0.09 -27.93 -15.17
C LYS A 35 0.65 -27.44 -13.82
N VAL A 36 0.27 -28.12 -12.74
CA VAL A 36 0.83 -27.85 -11.39
C VAL A 36 2.33 -28.16 -11.37
N ASP A 37 2.72 -29.26 -12.02
CA ASP A 37 4.09 -29.67 -12.25
C ASP A 37 4.24 -30.00 -13.74
N THR A 38 5.21 -29.36 -14.40
CA THR A 38 5.47 -29.52 -15.83
C THR A 38 6.60 -30.52 -16.10
N GLY A 39 7.41 -30.83 -15.08
CA GLY A 39 8.63 -31.61 -15.23
C GLY A 39 9.79 -30.84 -15.89
N ASP A 40 9.58 -29.57 -16.24
CA ASP A 40 10.60 -28.70 -16.81
C ASP A 40 11.49 -28.11 -15.71
N GLN A 41 12.81 -28.21 -15.90
CA GLN A 41 13.82 -27.79 -14.93
C GLN A 41 13.84 -26.28 -14.66
N PHE A 42 13.36 -25.47 -15.61
CA PHE A 42 13.33 -24.01 -15.49
C PHE A 42 12.04 -23.50 -14.84
N ASP A 43 11.02 -24.35 -14.81
CA ASP A 43 9.72 -24.04 -14.26
C ASP A 43 9.65 -24.23 -12.74
N ARG A 44 8.79 -23.43 -12.10
CA ARG A 44 8.49 -23.59 -10.68
C ARG A 44 7.26 -24.47 -10.50
N VAL A 45 7.44 -25.59 -9.81
CA VAL A 45 6.33 -26.46 -9.37
C VAL A 45 5.40 -25.69 -8.44
N ILE A 46 4.11 -25.70 -8.75
CA ILE A 46 3.07 -25.13 -7.90
C ILE A 46 2.83 -26.11 -6.74
N LYS A 47 2.90 -25.60 -5.51
CA LYS A 47 2.82 -26.38 -4.28
C LYS A 47 1.71 -25.81 -3.39
N ASP A 48 1.17 -26.64 -2.52
CA ASP A 48 0.20 -26.22 -1.51
C ASP A 48 0.89 -25.45 -0.37
N LYS A 49 1.33 -24.23 -0.69
CA LYS A 49 1.94 -23.26 0.23
C LYS A 49 1.96 -21.88 -0.40
N ASN A 50 2.29 -20.86 0.38
CA ASN A 50 2.54 -19.52 -0.14
C ASN A 50 3.70 -19.54 -1.16
N GLN A 51 3.42 -19.06 -2.38
CA GLN A 51 4.38 -18.90 -3.47
C GLN A 51 4.36 -17.46 -3.97
N ASP A 52 5.52 -16.98 -4.44
CA ASP A 52 5.62 -15.64 -4.98
C ASP A 52 4.97 -15.56 -6.36
N VAL A 53 4.07 -14.59 -6.52
CA VAL A 53 3.54 -14.13 -7.81
C VAL A 53 4.14 -12.77 -8.08
N VAL A 54 4.83 -12.65 -9.20
CA VAL A 54 5.44 -11.39 -9.67
C VAL A 54 4.57 -10.77 -10.76
N PHE A 55 4.47 -9.45 -10.76
CA PHE A 55 3.74 -8.71 -11.78
C PHE A 55 4.46 -7.42 -12.16
N ALA A 56 4.17 -6.93 -13.35
CA ALA A 56 4.60 -5.62 -13.82
C ALA A 56 3.56 -5.04 -14.78
N TYR A 57 3.51 -3.72 -14.88
CA TYR A 57 2.61 -3.01 -15.77
C TYR A 57 3.27 -1.75 -16.33
N GLY A 58 2.76 -1.25 -17.45
CA GLY A 58 3.24 -0.04 -18.11
C GLY A 58 2.06 0.78 -18.62
N SER A 59 2.27 2.10 -18.74
CA SER A 59 1.31 3.01 -19.37
C SER A 59 1.46 3.06 -20.90
N THR A 60 2.44 2.33 -21.45
CA THR A 60 2.77 2.26 -22.86
C THR A 60 3.08 0.83 -23.27
N ASP A 61 2.86 0.50 -24.54
CA ASP A 61 3.18 -0.83 -25.10
C ASP A 61 4.69 -1.07 -25.25
N SER A 62 5.49 0.00 -25.17
CA SER A 62 6.94 -0.06 -25.18
C SER A 62 7.50 -0.23 -23.77
N LEU A 63 8.46 -1.14 -23.60
CA LEU A 63 9.22 -1.24 -22.35
C LEU A 63 10.24 -0.09 -22.25
N PRO A 64 10.36 0.60 -21.10
CA PRO A 64 11.40 1.61 -20.92
C PRO A 64 12.81 0.97 -20.92
N PRO A 65 13.87 1.74 -21.23
CA PRO A 65 15.24 1.30 -20.99
C PRO A 65 15.42 0.92 -19.51
N GLY A 66 15.83 -0.33 -19.23
CA GLY A 66 15.94 -0.86 -17.87
C GLY A 66 14.69 -1.60 -17.36
N GLY A 67 13.65 -1.75 -18.18
CA GLY A 67 12.43 -2.49 -17.84
C GLY A 67 11.41 -1.66 -17.05
N HIS A 68 10.49 -2.34 -16.36
CA HIS A 68 9.48 -1.67 -15.53
C HIS A 68 10.14 -1.04 -14.29
N GLY A 69 9.98 0.27 -14.12
CA GLY A 69 10.50 1.00 -12.97
C GLY A 69 9.90 0.52 -11.63
N PRO A 70 10.49 0.90 -10.48
CA PRO A 70 10.02 0.47 -9.15
C PRO A 70 8.54 0.76 -8.87
N CYS A 71 7.97 1.79 -9.51
CA CYS A 71 6.54 2.13 -9.42
C CYS A 71 5.62 1.03 -9.92
N CYS A 72 6.10 0.20 -10.84
CA CYS A 72 5.27 -0.43 -11.86
C CYS A 72 5.58 -1.93 -11.98
N ARG A 73 6.10 -2.50 -10.89
CA ARG A 73 6.38 -3.93 -10.69
C ARG A 73 6.22 -4.30 -9.22
N GLY A 74 5.95 -5.56 -8.94
CA GLY A 74 5.79 -6.02 -7.57
C GLY A 74 5.78 -7.53 -7.45
N LYS A 75 5.71 -8.00 -6.19
CA LYS A 75 5.52 -9.40 -5.85
C LYS A 75 4.51 -9.53 -4.71
N GLY A 76 3.72 -10.59 -4.73
CA GLY A 76 2.80 -10.97 -3.65
C GLY A 76 2.93 -12.47 -3.37
N LYS A 77 2.53 -12.91 -2.17
CA LYS A 77 2.48 -14.33 -1.81
C LYS A 77 1.05 -14.83 -1.92
N VAL A 78 0.85 -15.97 -2.56
CA VAL A 78 -0.44 -16.64 -2.67
C VAL A 78 -0.25 -18.15 -2.60
N ASN A 79 -1.15 -18.84 -1.92
CA ASN A 79 -1.27 -20.29 -2.06
C ASN A 79 -2.31 -20.57 -3.15
N LEU A 80 -1.84 -21.07 -4.30
CA LEU A 80 -2.70 -21.37 -5.45
C LEU A 80 -3.50 -22.66 -5.30
N MET A 81 -3.18 -23.50 -4.31
CA MET A 81 -3.83 -24.78 -4.07
C MET A 81 -4.80 -24.75 -2.88
N SER A 82 -4.86 -23.65 -2.12
CA SER A 82 -5.84 -23.52 -1.06
C SER A 82 -7.25 -23.51 -1.67
N ARG A 83 -8.10 -24.46 -1.28
CA ARG A 83 -9.51 -24.46 -1.71
C ARG A 83 -10.12 -23.16 -1.21
N GLY A 84 -10.59 -22.32 -2.13
CA GLY A 84 -11.34 -21.12 -1.79
C GLY A 84 -12.48 -21.48 -0.83
N ALA A 85 -12.39 -20.99 0.41
CA ALA A 85 -13.54 -20.82 1.27
C ALA A 85 -14.47 -19.83 0.57
N GLY A 86 -15.45 -20.35 -0.17
CA GLY A 86 -16.58 -19.54 -0.59
C GLY A 86 -17.30 -19.02 0.66
N GLY A 87 -17.35 -17.69 0.80
CA GLY A 87 -18.33 -16.98 1.61
C GLY A 87 -18.42 -17.37 3.09
N GLY A 88 -17.48 -16.90 3.91
CA GLY A 88 -17.65 -16.86 5.36
C GLY A 88 -16.72 -15.80 5.93
N GLY A 89 -17.26 -14.83 6.67
CA GLY A 89 -16.56 -13.65 7.21
C GLY A 89 -15.46 -13.97 8.21
N GLY A 90 -14.37 -14.58 7.75
CA GLY A 90 -13.09 -14.65 8.45
C GLY A 90 -12.18 -13.51 7.99
N GLU A 91 -11.51 -12.87 8.94
CA GLU A 91 -10.52 -11.83 8.70
C GLU A 91 -9.53 -12.18 7.58
N PRO A 92 -9.13 -11.20 6.75
CA PRO A 92 -8.17 -11.43 5.67
C PRO A 92 -6.87 -12.02 6.24
N PRO A 93 -6.27 -13.00 5.55
CA PRO A 93 -5.06 -13.66 6.03
C PRO A 93 -3.96 -12.63 6.29
N GLU A 94 -3.46 -12.67 7.52
CA GLU A 94 -2.34 -11.88 8.00
C GLU A 94 -1.12 -12.15 7.12
N MET A 95 -0.81 -11.19 6.26
CA MET A 95 0.35 -11.22 5.37
C MET A 95 1.62 -11.20 6.23
N ASP A 96 2.16 -12.39 6.43
CA ASP A 96 3.40 -12.73 7.12
C ASP A 96 4.54 -11.84 6.63
N LYS A 97 4.94 -10.93 7.52
CA LYS A 97 6.06 -10.02 7.37
C LYS A 97 7.35 -10.78 7.67
N GLU A 98 8.04 -11.29 6.66
CA GLU A 98 9.48 -11.55 6.84
C GLU A 98 10.29 -11.47 5.54
N HIS A 99 11.20 -10.48 5.53
CA HIS A 99 12.38 -10.26 4.71
C HIS A 99 12.26 -10.10 3.17
N SER A 100 12.40 -8.83 2.75
CA SER A 100 13.29 -8.48 1.63
C SER A 100 13.82 -7.06 1.88
N GLU A 101 14.98 -6.99 2.51
CA GLU A 101 15.83 -5.79 2.52
C GLU A 101 16.15 -5.40 1.08
N THR A 102 15.40 -4.43 0.56
CA THR A 102 15.79 -3.39 -0.41
C THR A 102 14.51 -2.62 -0.76
N GLY A 103 14.23 -1.56 0.01
CA GLY A 103 13.33 -0.47 -0.38
C GLY A 103 11.85 -0.82 -0.60
N THR A 104 11.20 -1.47 0.37
CA THR A 104 9.72 -1.40 0.45
C THR A 104 9.39 -0.20 1.32
N PRO A 105 8.59 0.79 0.87
CA PRO A 105 8.19 1.89 1.75
C PRO A 105 7.51 1.28 2.97
N ALA A 106 7.98 1.65 4.16
CA ALA A 106 7.45 1.12 5.41
C ALA A 106 5.93 1.25 5.38
N LYS A 107 5.18 0.16 5.60
CA LYS A 107 3.73 0.26 5.78
C LYS A 107 3.51 1.31 6.88
N PRO A 108 2.81 2.42 6.61
CA PRO A 108 2.78 3.54 7.54
C PRO A 108 2.13 3.05 8.83
N ASN A 109 2.80 3.32 9.95
CA ASN A 109 2.41 2.77 11.24
C ASN A 109 1.02 3.31 11.60
N ARG A 110 0.00 2.44 11.60
CA ARG A 110 -1.40 2.82 11.86
C ARG A 110 -1.58 3.55 13.19
N ARG A 111 -0.77 3.23 14.21
CA ARG A 111 -0.80 3.94 15.50
C ARG A 111 -0.30 5.37 15.37
N LEU A 112 0.73 5.61 14.57
CA LEU A 112 1.27 6.95 14.30
C LEU A 112 0.33 7.79 13.42
N ILE A 113 -0.30 7.18 12.41
CA ILE A 113 -1.33 7.86 11.59
C ILE A 113 -2.53 8.28 12.47
N LEU A 114 -3.01 7.37 13.33
CA LEU A 114 -4.09 7.68 14.26
C LEU A 114 -3.67 8.74 15.28
N ALA A 115 -2.44 8.69 15.79
CA ALA A 115 -1.92 9.71 16.69
C ALA A 115 -1.88 11.09 16.02
N HIS A 116 -1.36 11.19 14.79
CA HIS A 116 -1.39 12.43 14.01
C HIS A 116 -2.81 12.96 13.81
N ALA A 117 -3.75 12.10 13.40
CA ALA A 117 -5.14 12.49 13.19
C ALA A 117 -5.80 13.02 14.48
N TRP A 118 -5.58 12.36 15.62
CA TRP A 118 -6.10 12.81 16.92
C TRP A 118 -5.45 14.11 17.38
N ILE A 119 -4.13 14.26 17.25
CA ILE A 119 -3.41 15.49 17.62
C ILE A 119 -3.93 16.68 16.80
N GLN A 120 -4.09 16.50 15.48
CA GLN A 120 -4.60 17.58 14.62
C GLN A 120 -6.07 17.91 14.89
N THR A 121 -6.88 16.91 15.22
CA THR A 121 -8.29 17.13 15.60
C THR A 121 -8.39 17.91 16.91
N VAL A 122 -7.61 17.55 17.93
CA VAL A 122 -7.60 18.28 19.22
C VAL A 122 -7.09 19.71 19.04
N SER A 123 -6.05 19.91 18.22
CA SER A 123 -5.54 21.25 17.93
C SER A 123 -6.60 22.16 17.28
N TRP A 124 -7.11 21.76 16.11
CA TRP A 124 -7.95 22.64 15.31
C TRP A 124 -9.42 22.64 15.72
N ALA A 125 -9.99 21.47 16.02
CA ALA A 125 -11.43 21.37 16.32
C ALA A 125 -11.77 21.72 17.77
N VAL A 126 -10.80 21.60 18.69
CA VAL A 126 -11.03 21.90 20.11
C VAL A 126 -10.35 23.20 20.50
N LEU A 127 -9.02 23.27 20.45
CA LEU A 127 -8.29 24.41 21.05
C LEU A 127 -8.45 25.71 20.25
N ALA A 128 -8.30 25.68 18.93
CA ALA A 128 -8.49 26.87 18.10
C ALA A 128 -9.94 27.37 18.14
N VAL A 129 -10.93 26.46 18.09
CA VAL A 129 -12.35 26.83 18.23
C VAL A 129 -12.64 27.40 19.61
N MET A 130 -12.09 26.85 20.68
CA MET A 130 -12.21 27.40 22.03
C MET A 130 -11.58 28.80 22.14
N GLY A 131 -10.43 29.02 21.50
CA GLY A 131 -9.80 30.34 21.37
C GLY A 131 -10.73 31.36 20.72
N LEU A 132 -11.38 30.99 19.61
CA LEU A 132 -12.35 31.82 18.91
C LEU A 132 -13.61 32.09 19.75
N VAL A 133 -14.20 31.07 20.37
CA VAL A 133 -15.39 31.22 21.21
C VAL A 133 -15.10 32.12 22.41
N MET A 134 -13.96 31.93 23.07
CA MET A 134 -13.52 32.76 24.19
C MET A 134 -13.33 34.23 23.78
N SER A 135 -12.78 34.48 22.57
CA SER A 135 -12.63 35.83 22.03
C SER A 135 -13.97 36.57 21.85
N ARG A 136 -15.06 35.82 21.64
CA ARG A 136 -16.41 36.37 21.48
C ARG A 136 -17.17 36.51 22.79
N LEU A 137 -17.16 35.48 23.63
CA LEU A 137 -18.02 35.42 24.81
C LEU A 137 -17.40 36.10 26.04
N ALA A 138 -16.08 36.03 26.20
CA ALA A 138 -15.41 36.52 27.39
C ALA A 138 -14.75 37.90 27.21
N ARG A 139 -15.07 38.64 26.15
CA ARG A 139 -14.39 39.89 25.75
C ARG A 139 -14.42 41.01 26.82
N HIS A 140 -15.35 40.92 27.77
CA HIS A 140 -15.51 41.84 28.89
C HIS A 140 -14.62 41.50 30.10
N TRP A 141 -14.01 40.32 30.13
CA TRP A 141 -13.18 39.86 31.24
C TRP A 141 -11.71 40.27 31.09
N LYS A 142 -11.08 40.83 32.13
CA LYS A 142 -9.72 41.39 32.10
C LYS A 142 -8.64 40.46 31.51
N TYR A 143 -8.78 39.15 31.68
CA TYR A 143 -7.79 38.15 31.24
C TYR A 143 -8.13 37.48 29.89
N TRP A 144 -9.21 37.89 29.22
CA TRP A 144 -9.68 37.23 28.00
C TRP A 144 -8.62 37.14 26.91
N ARG A 145 -7.80 38.19 26.75
CA ARG A 145 -6.71 38.22 25.76
C ARG A 145 -5.64 37.20 26.06
N HIS A 146 -5.26 37.03 27.32
CA HIS A 146 -4.26 36.06 27.72
C HIS A 146 -4.74 34.63 27.51
N LEU A 147 -6.02 34.36 27.76
CA LEU A 147 -6.62 33.04 27.50
C LEU A 147 -6.78 32.77 26.01
N HIS A 148 -7.26 33.73 25.23
CA HIS A 148 -7.34 33.59 23.76
C HIS A 148 -5.97 33.28 23.16
N VAL A 149 -4.95 34.09 23.48
CA VAL A 149 -3.58 33.86 23.01
C VAL A 149 -3.04 32.52 23.53
N GLY A 150 -3.33 32.14 24.77
CA GLY A 150 -2.92 30.86 25.34
C GLY A 150 -3.46 29.64 24.60
N PHE A 151 -4.75 29.67 24.21
CA PHE A 151 -5.37 28.61 23.41
C PHE A 151 -4.77 28.53 22.00
N GLU A 152 -4.58 29.66 21.32
CA GLU A 152 -4.03 29.69 19.95
C GLU A 152 -2.55 29.26 19.92
N VAL A 153 -1.74 29.68 20.90
CA VAL A 153 -0.34 29.25 21.02
C VAL A 153 -0.26 27.75 21.31
N SER A 154 -1.19 27.22 22.12
CA SER A 154 -1.22 25.78 22.43
C SER A 154 -1.68 24.94 21.25
N ALA A 155 -2.68 25.41 20.48
CA ALA A 155 -3.13 24.77 19.25
C ALA A 155 -2.00 24.71 18.22
N THR A 156 -1.36 25.84 17.94
CA THR A 156 -0.23 25.89 16.99
C THR A 156 0.92 24.97 17.41
N ALA A 157 1.31 24.95 18.68
CA ALA A 157 2.33 24.04 19.19
C ALA A 157 1.96 22.55 19.00
N LEU A 158 0.71 22.16 19.29
CA LEU A 158 0.24 20.79 19.07
C LEU A 158 0.19 20.43 17.58
N SER A 159 -0.16 21.36 16.71
CA SER A 159 -0.12 21.12 15.26
C SER A 159 1.30 20.91 14.74
N PHE A 160 2.29 21.67 15.24
CA PHE A 160 3.70 21.40 14.91
C PHE A 160 4.14 20.01 15.35
N LEU A 161 3.76 19.57 16.57
CA LEU A 161 4.03 18.21 17.04
C LEU A 161 3.32 17.15 16.16
N GLY A 162 2.09 17.42 15.73
CA GLY A 162 1.36 16.58 14.78
C GLY A 162 2.11 16.42 13.46
N GLU A 163 2.68 17.49 12.91
CA GLU A 163 3.51 17.43 11.70
C GLU A 163 4.82 16.68 11.91
N MET A 164 5.48 16.82 13.07
CA MET A 164 6.67 16.01 13.39
C MET A 164 6.36 14.51 13.44
N VAL A 165 5.19 14.14 13.97
CA VAL A 165 4.70 12.76 13.93
C VAL A 165 4.42 12.32 12.50
N ALA A 166 3.88 13.21 11.65
CA ALA A 166 3.62 12.95 10.23
C ALA A 166 4.91 12.62 9.45
N PHE A 167 5.96 13.42 9.64
CA PHE A 167 7.26 13.16 9.05
C PHE A 167 7.84 11.80 9.45
N GLY A 168 7.54 11.31 10.65
CA GLY A 168 7.99 10.02 11.14
C GLY A 168 7.38 8.80 10.45
N TYR A 169 6.27 8.94 9.71
CA TYR A 169 5.65 7.85 8.93
C TYR A 169 5.51 8.13 7.44
N SER A 170 5.98 9.29 6.96
CA SER A 170 5.99 9.65 5.54
C SER A 170 7.31 9.31 4.82
N GLN A 171 8.31 8.81 5.55
CA GLN A 171 9.60 8.33 5.02
C GLN A 171 9.59 6.80 4.84
#